data_AF-X5YBP8-F1
#
_entry.id   AF-X5YBP8-F1
#
_cell.length_a   1.000
_cell.length_b   1.000
_cell.length_c   1.000
_cell.angle_alpha   90.00
_cell.angle_beta   90.00
_cell.angle_gamma   90.00
#
_symmetry.space_group_name_H-M   'P 1'
#
loop_
_entity.id
_entity.type
_entity.pdbx_description
1 polymer ?
#
loop_
_entity_poly.entity_id
_entity_poly.type
_entity_poly.pdbx_seq_one_letter_code
_entity_poly.pdbx_strand_id
1 'polypeptide(L)' 'MMRNDPECRAALRLIRETIENHCPPGVLPSEEAANGLYGPSLLSEAEALSAAIVATVQRLSFEPAEKPPEPSIKG' A
#
# COMPACT_ATOMS: atom_id res chain seq x y z
N MET A 1 9.16 -28.34 -6.19
CA MET A 1 8.14 -27.29 -6.43
C MET A 1 7.72 -26.74 -5.09
N MET A 2 7.86 -25.43 -4.87
CA MET A 2 7.32 -24.76 -3.67
C MET A 2 5.82 -25.05 -3.61
N ARG A 3 5.36 -25.74 -2.57
CA ARG A 3 3.93 -25.80 -2.25
C ARG A 3 3.56 -24.37 -1.86
N ASN A 4 2.85 -23.69 -2.75
CA ASN A 4 2.20 -22.43 -2.42
C ASN A 4 1.24 -22.72 -1.29
N ASP A 5 1.64 -22.35 -0.08
CA ASP A 5 0.84 -22.64 1.10
C ASP A 5 -0.46 -21.80 1.01
N PRO A 6 -1.65 -22.43 1.06
CA PRO A 6 -2.91 -21.71 0.94
C PRO A 6 -3.05 -20.65 2.04
N GLU A 7 -2.42 -20.85 3.19
CA GLU A 7 -2.41 -19.86 4.28
C GLU A 7 -1.56 -18.63 3.90
N CYS A 8 -0.42 -18.81 3.23
CA CYS A 8 0.38 -17.69 2.73
C CYS A 8 -0.41 -16.85 1.71
N ARG A 9 -1.16 -17.48 0.81
CA ARG A 9 -2.05 -16.77 -0.13
C ARG A 9 -3.16 -16.01 0.58
N ALA A 10 -3.78 -16.64 1.59
CA ALA A 10 -4.81 -15.99 2.38
C ALA A 10 -4.26 -14.78 3.14
N ALA A 11 -3.05 -14.90 3.71
CA ALA A 11 -2.38 -13.82 4.41
C ALA A 11 -2.07 -12.61 3.49
N LEU A 12 -1.54 -12.85 2.28
CA LEU A 12 -1.26 -11.78 1.31
C LEU A 12 -2.54 -11.08 0.87
N ARG A 13 -3.63 -11.82 0.64
CA ARG A 13 -4.94 -11.23 0.32
C ARG A 13 -5.49 -10.36 1.44
N LEU A 14 -5.40 -10.83 2.69
CA LEU A 14 -5.84 -10.05 3.85
C LEU A 14 -5.10 -8.71 3.92
N ILE A 15 -3.78 -8.71 3.70
CA ILE A 15 -2.97 -7.48 3.70
C ILE A 15 -3.41 -6.56 2.55
N ARG A 16 -3.58 -7.11 1.36
CA ARG A 16 -4.02 -6.39 0.17
C ARG A 16 -5.37 -5.69 0.38
N GLU A 17 -6.38 -6.44 0.83
CA GLU A 17 -7.71 -5.91 1.12
C GLU A 17 -7.65 -4.82 2.21
N THR A 18 -6.80 -5.00 3.22
CA THR A 18 -6.60 -3.99 4.26
C THR A 18 -6.04 -2.70 3.69
N ILE A 19 -5.03 -2.79 2.81
CA ILE A 19 -4.45 -1.61 2.14
C ILE A 19 -5.49 -0.95 1.24
N GLU A 20 -6.24 -1.71 0.45
CA GLU A 20 -7.26 -1.17 -0.45
C GLU A 20 -8.41 -0.48 0.31
N ASN A 21 -8.77 -0.98 1.49
CA ASN A 21 -9.85 -0.42 2.31
C ASN A 21 -9.43 0.81 3.13
N HIS A 22 -8.17 0.90 3.54
CA HIS A 22 -7.72 1.92 4.50
C HIS A 22 -6.75 2.95 3.92
N CYS A 23 -6.08 2.64 2.83
CA CYS A 23 -5.12 3.55 2.21
C CYS A 23 -5.77 4.33 1.05
N PRO A 24 -5.27 5.54 0.76
CA PRO A 24 -5.77 6.32 -0.37
C PRO A 24 -5.60 5.58 -1.71
N PRO A 25 -6.42 5.89 -2.72
CA PRO A 25 -6.32 5.27 -4.03
C PRO A 25 -4.94 5.49 -4.66
N GLY A 26 -4.44 4.47 -5.37
CA GLY A 26 -3.13 4.49 -6.02
C GLY A 26 -1.96 4.07 -5.12
N VAL A 27 -2.22 3.67 -3.87
CA VAL A 27 -1.21 3.12 -2.97
C VAL A 27 -0.70 1.76 -3.42
N LEU A 28 -1.62 0.88 -3.82
CA LEU A 28 -1.30 -0.47 -4.27
C LEU A 28 -1.59 -0.62 -5.77
N PRO A 29 -0.66 -1.12 -6.59
CA PRO A 29 -0.94 -1.46 -7.98
C PRO A 29 -1.91 -2.66 -8.07
N SER A 30 -2.59 -2.85 -9.20
CA SER A 30 -3.43 -4.05 -9.43
C SER A 30 -2.61 -5.35 -9.37
N GLU A 31 -3.26 -6.51 -9.26
CA GLU A 31 -2.55 -7.78 -9.22
C GLU A 31 -1.77 -8.02 -10.52
N GLU A 32 -2.34 -7.67 -11.68
CA GLU A 32 -1.64 -7.79 -12.95
C GLU A 32 -0.43 -6.85 -13.04
N ALA A 33 -0.58 -5.62 -12.55
CA ALA A 33 0.52 -4.66 -12.51
C ALA A 33 1.64 -5.10 -11.55
N ALA A 34 1.28 -5.60 -10.36
CA ALA A 34 2.23 -6.16 -9.41
C ALA A 34 2.96 -7.37 -10.01
N ASN A 35 2.24 -8.28 -10.67
CA ASN A 35 2.84 -9.43 -11.35
C ASN A 35 3.77 -9.02 -12.49
N GLY A 36 3.45 -7.95 -13.22
CA GLY A 36 4.31 -7.42 -14.28
C GLY A 36 5.60 -6.75 -13.75
N LEU A 37 5.53 -6.13 -12.57
CA LEU A 37 6.66 -5.42 -11.96
C LEU A 37 7.56 -6.33 -11.13
N TYR A 38 6.98 -7.24 -10.34
CA TYR A 38 7.68 -8.04 -9.33
C TYR A 38 7.72 -9.54 -9.67
N GLY A 39 6.83 -10.00 -10.56
CA GLY A 39 6.64 -11.41 -10.88
C GLY A 39 5.45 -12.05 -10.14
N PRO A 40 5.01 -13.26 -10.54
CA PRO A 40 3.79 -13.90 -10.04
C PRO A 40 4.01 -14.77 -8.78
N SER A 41 5.14 -14.65 -8.10
CA SER A 41 5.44 -15.49 -6.92
C SER A 41 4.86 -14.86 -5.64
N LEU A 42 4.64 -15.66 -4.59
CA LEU A 42 4.20 -15.13 -3.29
C LEU A 42 5.18 -14.10 -2.72
N LEU A 43 6.47 -14.33 -2.92
CA LEU A 43 7.51 -13.39 -2.46
C LEU A 43 7.45 -12.10 -3.27
N SER A 44 7.21 -12.19 -4.58
CA SER A 44 7.02 -11.04 -5.47
C SER A 44 5.81 -10.20 -5.06
N GLU A 45 4.68 -10.83 -4.75
CA GLU A 45 3.49 -10.13 -4.24
C GLU A 45 3.76 -9.49 -2.88
N ALA A 46 4.45 -10.18 -1.97
CA ALA A 46 4.87 -9.63 -0.68
C ALA A 46 5.80 -8.42 -0.83
N GLU A 47 6.70 -8.44 -1.81
CA GLU A 47 7.58 -7.32 -2.13
C GLU A 47 6.79 -6.11 -2.63
N ALA A 48 5.81 -6.33 -3.52
CA ALA A 48 4.92 -5.28 -4.00
C ALA A 48 4.11 -4.62 -2.86
N LEU A 49 3.55 -5.42 -1.96
CA LEU A 49 2.83 -4.94 -0.77
C LEU A 49 3.75 -4.13 0.14
N SER A 50 4.97 -4.61 0.36
CA SER A 50 5.98 -3.92 1.19
C SER A 50 6.36 -2.56 0.59
N ALA A 51 6.60 -2.50 -0.72
CA ALA A 51 6.91 -1.25 -1.42
C ALA A 51 5.75 -0.24 -1.31
N ALA A 52 4.50 -0.69 -1.47
CA ALA A 52 3.31 0.15 -1.35
C ALA A 52 3.16 0.76 0.06
N ILE A 53 3.40 -0.03 1.10
CA ILE A 53 3.36 0.44 2.49
C ILE A 53 4.44 1.49 2.72
N VAL A 54 5.70 1.22 2.33
CA VAL A 54 6.81 2.15 2.52
C VAL A 54 6.56 3.47 1.79
N ALA A 55 6.14 3.41 0.52
CA ALA A 55 5.80 4.60 -0.25
C ALA A 55 4.69 5.43 0.40
N THR A 56 3.70 4.76 1.02
CA THR A 56 2.61 5.41 1.74
C THR A 56 3.07 6.08 3.02
N VAL A 57 3.87 5.39 3.83
CA VAL A 57 4.45 5.95 5.05
C VAL A 57 5.33 7.15 4.74
N GLN A 58 6.12 7.09 3.66
CA GLN A 58 6.93 8.23 3.20
C GLN A 58 6.04 9.43 2.86
N ARG A 59 5.01 9.25 2.04
CA ARG A 59 4.07 10.34 1.71
C ARG A 59 3.47 10.98 2.97
N LEU A 60 2.94 10.16 3.89
CA LEU A 60 2.32 10.62 5.13
C LEU A 60 3.29 11.33 6.08
N SER A 61 4.58 10.93 6.06
CA SER A 61 5.60 11.54 6.91
C SER A 61 6.13 12.87 6.37
N PHE A 62 5.95 13.13 5.06
CA PHE A 62 6.49 14.31 4.38
C PHE A 62 5.44 15.27 3.80
N GLU A 63 4.17 14.87 3.70
CA GLU A 63 3.07 15.79 3.39
C GLU A 63 2.75 16.61 4.66
N PRO A 64 2.93 17.95 4.64
CA PRO A 64 2.53 18.77 5.77
C PRO A 64 1.03 18.63 5.94
N ALA A 65 0.57 18.23 7.13
CA ALA A 65 -0.83 18.33 7.51
C ALA A 65 -1.32 19.74 7.16
N GLU A 66 -2.36 19.83 6.34
CA GLU A 66 -2.92 21.09 5.85
C GLU A 66 -3.09 22.01 7.06
N LYS A 67 -2.27 23.08 7.14
CA LYS A 67 -2.29 23.97 8.30
C LYS A 67 -3.71 24.53 8.39
N PRO A 68 -4.36 24.49 9.57
CA PRO A 68 -5.68 25.10 9.71
C PRO A 68 -5.63 26.53 9.18
N PRO A 69 -6.62 26.99 8.41
CA PRO A 69 -6.61 28.35 7.89
C PRO A 69 -6.44 29.31 9.05
N GLU A 70 -5.44 30.20 8.91
CA GLU A 70 -5.05 31.14 9.95
C GLU A 70 -6.30 31.96 10.34
N PRO A 71 -6.64 32.05 11.64
CA PRO A 71 -7.83 32.78 12.06
C PRO A 71 -7.68 34.22 11.57
N SER A 72 -8.58 34.65 10.67
CA SER A 72 -8.60 36.01 10.15
C SER A 72 -8.85 36.97 11.31
N ILE A 73 -7.79 37.58 11.82
CA ILE A 73 -7.87 38.65 12.81
C ILE A 73 -8.36 39.90 12.06
N LYS A 74 -9.66 40.20 12.15
CA LYS A 74 -10.20 41.51 11.80
C LYS A 74 -10.12 42.39 13.06
N GLY A 75 -9.23 43.37 13.05
CA GLY A 75 -9.09 44.40 14.08
C GLY A 75 -8.33 45.59 13.55
#